data_AF-A0A1C3UAC8-F1
#
_entry.id   AF-A0A1C3UAC8-F1
#
_cell.length_a   1.000
_cell.length_b   1.000
_cell.length_c   1.000
_cell.angle_alpha   90.00
_cell.angle_beta   90.00
_cell.angle_gamma   90.00
#
_symmetry.space_group_name_H-M   'P 1'
#
loop_
_entity.id
_entity.type
_entity.pdbx_description
1 polymer ?
#
loop_
_entity_poly.entity_id
_entity_poly.type
_entity_poly.pdbx_seq_one_letter_code
_entity_poly.pdbx_strand_id
1 'polypeptide(L)'
;MSQQSEILHLHGPLTIKTITNVRDIVQVYLQEAALRNHALIIDIDSGEEIDLTLPQLLLSARQTAARAGVAVTLSKPADGNFLTVLQRAGLLCGDRQKDSFWLEGKAA
;
A
#
# COMPACT_ATOMS: atom_id res chain seq x y z
N MET A 1 -1.12 -10.45 -21.54
CA MET A 1 -2.06 -11.05 -20.57
C MET A 1 -2.32 -9.99 -19.51
N SER A 2 -3.50 -9.40 -19.49
CA SER A 2 -3.85 -8.40 -18.47
C SER A 2 -3.95 -9.13 -17.13
N GLN A 3 -3.05 -8.86 -16.18
CA GLN A 3 -3.24 -9.35 -14.83
C GLN A 3 -4.45 -8.63 -14.24
N GLN A 4 -5.47 -9.41 -13.88
CA GLN A 4 -6.64 -8.90 -13.20
C GLN A 4 -6.23 -8.37 -11.82
N SER A 5 -6.87 -7.30 -11.37
CA SER A 5 -6.51 -6.62 -10.12
C SER A 5 -7.75 -6.39 -9.24
N GLU A 6 -7.54 -6.41 -7.94
CA GLU A 6 -8.50 -5.96 -6.93
C GLU A 6 -8.07 -4.60 -6.39
N ILE A 7 -9.03 -3.71 -6.15
CA ILE A 7 -8.75 -2.39 -5.59
C ILE A 7 -9.28 -2.35 -4.17
N LEU A 8 -8.39 -2.04 -3.23
CA LEU A 8 -8.74 -1.74 -1.85
C LEU A 8 -8.61 -0.23 -1.63
N HIS A 9 -9.74 0.42 -1.38
CA HIS A 9 -9.76 1.82 -1.01
C HIS A 9 -9.68 1.96 0.52
N LEU A 10 -8.61 2.61 1.00
CA LEU A 10 -8.40 2.93 2.40
C LEU A 10 -8.86 4.37 2.66
N HIS A 11 -9.82 4.52 3.57
CA HIS A 11 -10.40 5.82 3.91
C HIS A 11 -10.45 6.03 5.42
N GLY A 12 -10.51 7.30 5.81
CA GLY A 12 -10.47 7.75 7.20
C GLY A 12 -9.05 7.72 7.77
N PRO A 13 -8.87 8.14 9.04
CA PRO A 13 -7.54 8.25 9.64
C PRO A 13 -6.78 6.93 9.53
N LEU A 14 -5.60 6.95 8.93
CA LEU A 14 -4.68 5.82 8.73
C LEU A 14 -3.49 5.98 9.69
N THR A 15 -3.79 5.88 10.98
CA THR A 15 -2.86 6.16 12.08
C THR A 15 -2.75 4.95 13.01
N ILE A 16 -1.83 5.00 13.97
CA ILE A 16 -1.63 3.95 14.98
C ILE A 16 -2.92 3.54 15.72
N LYS A 17 -3.89 4.45 15.87
CA LYS A 17 -5.17 4.17 16.54
C LYS A 17 -6.08 3.27 15.71
N THR A 18 -5.98 3.33 14.39
CA THR A 18 -6.84 2.62 13.44
C THR A 18 -6.11 1.52 12.68
N ILE A 19 -4.78 1.47 12.76
CA ILE A 19 -3.94 0.60 11.94
C ILE A 19 -4.25 -0.89 12.11
N THR A 20 -4.71 -1.33 13.28
CA THR A 20 -5.15 -2.70 13.51
C THR A 20 -6.32 -3.07 12.60
N ASN A 21 -7.30 -2.18 12.46
CA ASN A 21 -8.45 -2.41 11.57
C ASN A 21 -8.00 -2.40 10.11
N VAL A 22 -7.12 -1.47 9.73
CA VAL A 22 -6.56 -1.39 8.37
C VAL A 22 -5.79 -2.66 8.04
N ARG A 23 -4.98 -3.19 8.96
CA ARG A 23 -4.25 -4.45 8.82
C ARG A 23 -5.21 -5.60 8.54
N ASP A 24 -6.27 -5.73 9.33
CA ASP A 24 -7.22 -6.84 9.20
C ASP A 24 -7.94 -6.79 7.85
N ILE A 25 -8.31 -5.59 7.38
CA ILE A 25 -8.88 -5.37 6.04
C ILE A 25 -7.87 -5.75 4.94
N VAL A 26 -6.63 -5.26 5.03
CA VAL A 26 -5.56 -5.58 4.08
C VAL A 26 -5.32 -7.10 4.01
N GLN A 27 -5.34 -7.79 5.15
CA GLN A 27 -5.16 -9.23 5.20
C GLN A 27 -6.27 -9.99 4.46
N VAL A 28 -7.53 -9.57 4.59
CA VAL A 28 -8.66 -10.17 3.87
C VAL A 28 -8.47 -9.99 2.35
N TYR A 29 -8.16 -8.78 1.90
CA TYR A 29 -7.95 -8.50 0.47
C TYR A 29 -6.73 -9.24 -0.11
N LEU A 30 -5.66 -9.39 0.67
CA LEU A 30 -4.52 -10.20 0.25
C LEU A 30 -4.88 -11.67 0.06
N GLN A 31 -5.71 -12.23 0.94
CA GLN A 31 -6.17 -13.61 0.83
C GLN A 31 -7.07 -13.79 -0.42
N GLU A 32 -8.01 -12.88 -0.66
CA GLU A 32 -8.86 -12.92 -1.86
C GLU A 32 -8.06 -12.78 -3.15
N ALA A 33 -7.14 -11.81 -3.21
CA ALA A 33 -6.26 -11.63 -4.36
C ALA A 33 -5.39 -12.86 -4.62
N ALA A 34 -4.90 -13.53 -3.58
CA ALA A 34 -4.14 -14.78 -3.72
C ALA A 34 -5.00 -15.92 -4.29
N LEU A 35 -6.23 -16.10 -3.77
CA LEU A 35 -7.15 -17.13 -4.26
C LEU A 35 -7.53 -16.95 -5.72
N ARG A 36 -7.63 -15.70 -6.18
CA ARG A 36 -8.02 -15.35 -7.55
C ARG A 36 -6.84 -15.15 -8.50
N ASN A 37 -5.61 -15.24 -8.00
CA ASN A 37 -4.40 -14.91 -8.75
C ASN A 37 -4.46 -13.48 -9.34
N HIS A 38 -4.93 -12.54 -8.53
CA HIS A 38 -5.03 -11.11 -8.85
C HIS A 38 -3.90 -10.32 -8.18
N ALA A 39 -3.59 -9.15 -8.72
CA ALA A 39 -2.82 -8.14 -8.00
C ALA A 39 -3.74 -7.37 -7.04
N LEU A 40 -3.19 -6.83 -5.95
CA LEU A 40 -3.89 -5.91 -5.06
C LEU A 40 -3.37 -4.47 -5.29
N ILE A 41 -4.28 -3.58 -5.66
CA ILE A 41 -4.03 -2.15 -5.79
C ILE A 41 -4.58 -1.48 -4.54
N ILE A 42 -3.74 -0.73 -3.83
CA ILE A 42 -4.13 0.04 -2.65
C ILE A 42 -4.33 1.49 -3.08
N ASP A 43 -5.53 1.99 -2.86
CA ASP A 43 -5.92 3.36 -3.14
C ASP A 43 -6.10 4.13 -1.82
N ILE A 44 -5.44 5.29 -1.73
CA ILE A 44 -5.42 6.14 -0.54
C ILE A 44 -5.67 7.56 -1.00
N ASP A 45 -6.65 8.23 -0.39
CA ASP A 45 -6.93 9.62 -0.71
C ASP A 45 -5.86 10.56 -0.16
N SER A 46 -5.56 11.62 -0.93
CA SER A 46 -4.48 12.58 -0.60
C SER A 46 -4.78 13.42 0.65
N GLY A 47 -6.03 13.39 1.13
CA GLY A 47 -6.50 14.12 2.30
C GLY A 47 -6.45 13.33 3.61
N GLU A 48 -6.05 12.05 3.57
CA GLU A 48 -6.10 11.20 4.76
C GLU A 48 -5.03 11.58 5.81
N GLU A 49 -5.44 11.55 7.08
CA GLU A 49 -4.50 11.64 8.20
C GLU A 49 -3.68 10.35 8.25
N ILE A 50 -2.39 10.46 8.01
CA ILE A 50 -1.47 9.32 7.87
C ILE A 50 -0.32 9.51 8.85
N ASP A 51 0.05 8.45 9.56
CA ASP A 51 1.29 8.37 10.33
C ASP A 51 2.20 7.25 9.83
N LEU A 52 3.34 7.06 10.50
CA LEU A 52 4.36 6.07 10.12
C LEU A 52 3.85 4.62 10.09
N THR A 53 2.78 4.30 10.83
CA THR A 53 2.30 2.93 10.93
C THR A 53 1.70 2.42 9.63
N LEU A 54 1.12 3.31 8.79
CA LEU A 54 0.62 2.94 7.47
C LEU A 54 1.75 2.46 6.53
N PRO A 55 2.82 3.24 6.24
CA PRO A 55 3.95 2.73 5.46
C PRO A 55 4.53 1.42 5.98
N GLN A 56 4.66 1.26 7.30
CA GLN A 56 5.19 0.04 7.90
C GLN A 56 4.27 -1.17 7.67
N LEU A 57 2.95 -0.96 7.78
CA LEU A 57 1.95 -1.98 7.44
C LEU A 57 2.06 -2.36 5.96
N LEU A 58 2.13 -1.38 5.05
CA LEU A 58 2.22 -1.66 3.61
C LEU A 58 3.49 -2.41 3.24
N LEU A 59 4.64 -2.10 3.85
CA LEU A 59 5.87 -2.87 3.67
C LEU A 59 5.71 -4.33 4.14
N SER A 60 5.09 -4.53 5.30
CA SER A 60 4.84 -5.86 5.87
C SER A 60 3.85 -6.66 5.02
N ALA A 61 2.80 -5.99 4.51
CA ALA A 61 1.82 -6.55 3.61
C ALA A 61 2.46 -7.02 2.30
N ARG A 62 3.34 -6.21 1.69
CA ARG A 62 4.11 -6.58 0.49
C ARG A 62 4.99 -7.80 0.69
N GLN A 63 5.71 -7.86 1.81
CA GLN A 63 6.56 -9.02 2.11
C GLN A 63 5.73 -10.30 2.27
N THR A 64 4.57 -10.20 2.90
CA THR A 64 3.60 -11.31 3.02
C THR A 64 3.05 -11.71 1.64
N ALA A 65 2.60 -10.75 0.85
CA ALA A 65 2.03 -10.96 -0.47
C ALA A 65 3.02 -11.61 -1.45
N ALA A 66 4.29 -11.18 -1.43
CA ALA A 66 5.34 -11.75 -2.26
C ALA A 66 5.55 -13.26 -2.02
N ARG A 67 5.40 -13.72 -0.76
CA ARG A 67 5.47 -15.15 -0.42
C ARG A 67 4.27 -15.94 -0.97
N ALA A 68 3.15 -15.26 -1.19
CA ALA A 68 1.92 -15.82 -1.77
C ALA A 68 1.80 -15.61 -3.29
N GLY A 69 2.82 -15.02 -3.95
CA GLY A 69 2.77 -14.71 -5.38
C GLY A 69 1.87 -13.53 -5.76
N VAL A 70 1.38 -12.76 -4.78
CA VAL A 70 0.51 -11.59 -5.00
C VAL A 70 1.35 -10.32 -5.12
N ALA A 71 1.14 -9.57 -6.20
CA ALA A 71 1.71 -8.23 -6.36
C ALA A 71 0.85 -7.20 -5.62
N VAL A 72 1.47 -6.31 -4.85
CA VAL A 72 0.81 -5.18 -4.20
C VAL A 72 1.40 -3.87 -4.73
N THR A 73 0.56 -2.97 -5.19
CA THR A 73 0.95 -1.64 -5.72
C THR A 73 0.04 -0.54 -5.19
N LEU A 74 0.51 0.71 -5.22
CA LEU A 74 -0.36 1.87 -4.99
C LEU A 74 -1.11 2.22 -6.29
N SER A 75 -2.32 2.74 -6.18
CA SER A 75 -3.11 3.25 -7.33
C SER A 75 -2.41 4.45 -8.00
N LYS A 76 -1.81 5.31 -7.19
CA LYS A 76 -1.09 6.53 -7.56
C LYS A 76 0.18 6.68 -6.70
N PRO A 77 1.18 7.47 -7.14
CA PRO A 77 2.32 7.80 -6.29
C PRO A 77 1.86 8.39 -4.97
N ALA A 78 2.58 8.09 -3.88
CA ALA A 78 2.37 8.74 -2.60
C ALA A 78 2.56 10.25 -2.76
N ASP A 79 1.58 11.02 -2.29
CA ASP A 79 1.56 12.47 -2.36
C ASP A 79 1.22 13.09 -1.00
N GLY A 80 1.18 14.42 -0.94
CA GLY A 80 0.71 15.17 0.23
C GLY A 80 1.30 14.72 1.57
N ASN A 81 0.40 14.44 2.52
CA ASN A 81 0.79 14.00 3.86
C ASN A 81 1.49 12.63 3.84
N PHE A 82 1.06 11.71 2.98
CA PHE A 82 1.67 10.39 2.87
C PHE A 82 3.15 10.48 2.46
N LEU A 83 3.44 11.27 1.41
CA LEU A 83 4.81 11.52 0.96
C LEU A 83 5.67 12.17 2.06
N THR A 84 5.10 13.13 2.78
CA THR A 84 5.79 13.80 3.90
C THR A 84 6.17 12.81 5.00
N VAL A 85 5.28 11.87 5.35
CA VAL A 85 5.56 10.81 6.32
C VAL A 85 6.68 9.90 5.83
N LEU A 86 6.65 9.47 4.56
CA LEU A 86 7.70 8.62 3.98
C LEU A 86 9.09 9.28 4.03
N GLN A 87 9.16 10.58 3.69
CA GLN A 87 10.40 11.36 3.76
C GLN A 87 10.94 11.46 5.19
N ARG A 88 10.09 11.85 6.14
CA ARG A 88 10.49 12.02 7.55
C ARG A 88 10.88 10.71 8.22
N ALA A 89 10.30 9.60 7.76
CA ALA A 89 10.63 8.26 8.21
C ALA A 89 11.94 7.70 7.64
N GLY A 90 12.55 8.36 6.66
CA GLY A 90 13.72 7.84 5.94
C GLY A 90 13.39 6.63 5.06
N LEU A 91 12.14 6.48 4.61
CA LEU A 91 11.69 5.37 3.76
C LEU A 91 11.93 5.63 2.26
N LEU A 92 12.31 6.87 1.89
CA LEU A 92 12.80 7.21 0.57
C LEU A 92 14.32 7.40 0.64
N CYS A 93 15.04 6.67 -0.21
CA CYS A 93 16.51 6.67 -0.20
C CYS A 93 17.12 7.40 -1.41
N GLY A 94 16.29 7.94 -2.31
CA GLY A 94 16.73 8.63 -3.52
C GLY A 94 17.11 7.68 -4.66
N ASP A 95 17.02 6.37 -4.44
CA ASP A 95 17.17 5.35 -5.46
C ASP A 95 15.81 5.03 -6.06
N ARG A 96 15.64 5.32 -7.36
CA ARG A 96 14.36 5.15 -8.06
C ARG A 96 13.82 3.72 -7.95
N GLN A 97 14.68 2.71 -8.05
CA GLN A 97 14.22 1.32 -8.05
C GLN A 97 13.70 0.92 -6.66
N LYS A 98 14.39 1.32 -5.60
CA LYS A 98 13.97 1.06 -4.21
C LYS A 98 12.74 1.86 -3.82
N ASP A 99 12.64 3.09 -4.30
CA ASP A 99 11.54 4.00 -3.97
C ASP A 99 10.32 3.80 -4.89
N SER A 100 10.46 3.01 -5.96
CA SER A 100 9.43 2.79 -6.99
C SER A 100 8.06 2.41 -6.42
N PHE A 101 8.00 1.57 -5.39
CA PHE A 101 6.71 1.20 -4.78
C PHE A 101 5.92 2.40 -4.28
N TRP A 102 6.61 3.41 -3.75
CA TRP A 102 5.98 4.62 -3.22
C TRP A 102 5.76 5.66 -4.30
N LEU A 103 6.67 5.74 -5.27
CA LEU A 103 6.73 6.85 -6.24
C LEU A 103 6.14 6.50 -7.62
N GLU A 104 5.80 5.24 -7.85
CA GLU A 104 5.21 4.75 -9.09
C GLU A 104 3.84 4.14 -8.75
N GLY A 105 2.78 4.82 -9.16
CA GLY A 105 1.43 4.27 -9.12
C GLY A 105 1.18 3.34 -10.29
N LYS A 106 0.34 2.32 -10.06
CA LYS A 106 -0.33 1.60 -11.16
C LYS A 106 -1.79 1.99 -11.16
N ALA A 107 -2.15 2.88 -12.09
CA ALA A 107 -3.54 3.12 -12.42
C ALA A 107 -4.19 1.77 -12.80
N ALA A 108 -5.37 1.51 -12.23
CA ALA A 108 -6.17 0.35 -12.55
C ALA A 108 -6.63 0.35 -14.01
#